data_AF-A0A2E5UJ42-F1
#
_entry.id   AF-A0A2E5UJ42-F1
#
_cell.length_a   1.000
_cell.length_b   1.000
_cell.length_c   1.000
_cell.angle_alpha   90.00
_cell.angle_beta   90.00
_cell.angle_gamma   90.00
#
_symmetry.space_group_name_H-M   'P 1'
#
loop_
_entity.id
_entity.type
_entity.pdbx_description
1 polymer ?
#
loop_
_entity_poly.entity_id
_entity_poly.type
_entity_poly.pdbx_seq_one_letter_code
_entity_poly.pdbx_strand_id
1 'polypeptide(L)'
;MDLYEGPWGASRRNIASFWAARHLGLLRFYNPTFDALQVPEIWNGLRVVTPDFVRDAHDLNIPVHVWVVDEEKDIRRLLSWGVDGIQSDRLDILYKVLEDVHSKRFSHAM
;
A
#
# COMPACT_ATOMS: atom_id res chain seq x y z
N MET A 1 32.27 3.83 0.72
CA MET A 1 30.94 3.17 0.60
C MET A 1 29.97 4.20 1.11
N ASP A 2 29.58 5.10 0.23
CA ASP A 2 28.77 6.25 0.59
C ASP A 2 27.42 5.74 1.07
N LEU A 3 26.97 6.21 2.25
CA LEU A 3 25.69 5.83 2.83
C LEU A 3 24.60 6.26 1.85
N TYR A 4 23.87 5.30 1.29
CA TYR A 4 22.73 5.57 0.44
C TYR A 4 21.67 6.34 1.25
N GLU A 5 21.41 7.59 0.87
CA GLU A 5 20.41 8.48 1.50
C GLU A 5 19.02 8.38 0.86
N GLY A 6 18.82 7.44 -0.07
CA GLY A 6 17.53 7.28 -0.73
C GLY A 6 16.46 6.62 0.13
N PRO A 7 15.22 6.53 -0.39
CA PRO A 7 14.07 6.06 0.37
C PRO A 7 14.18 4.58 0.74
N TRP A 8 13.71 4.24 1.94
CA TRP A 8 13.75 2.90 2.52
C TRP A 8 12.35 2.30 2.66
N GLY A 9 12.22 1.03 2.25
CA GLY A 9 11.04 0.24 2.55
C GLY A 9 10.99 -0.19 4.01
N ALA A 10 9.78 -0.25 4.57
CA ALA A 10 9.55 -0.73 5.94
C ALA A 10 10.06 -2.17 6.12
N SER A 11 10.84 -2.41 7.18
CA SER A 11 11.15 -3.78 7.60
C SER A 11 9.93 -4.47 8.21
N ARG A 12 9.97 -5.81 8.37
CA ARG A 12 8.93 -6.56 9.09
C ARG A 12 8.64 -6.02 10.49
N ARG A 13 9.68 -5.53 11.20
CA ARG A 13 9.52 -4.91 12.54
C ARG A 13 8.81 -3.57 12.46
N ASN A 14 9.10 -2.77 11.43
CA ASN A 14 8.40 -1.50 11.20
C ASN A 14 6.92 -1.73 10.85
N ILE A 15 6.63 -2.72 10.02
CA ILE A 15 5.25 -3.09 9.67
C ILE A 15 4.49 -3.54 10.92
N ALA A 16 5.11 -4.40 11.75
CA ALA A 16 4.49 -4.86 13.00
C ALA A 16 4.27 -3.73 14.01
N SER A 17 5.22 -2.80 14.14
CA SER A 17 5.08 -1.66 15.06
C SER A 17 4.02 -0.67 14.58
N PHE A 18 3.95 -0.39 13.29
CA PHE A 18 2.88 0.40 12.68
C PHE A 18 1.51 -0.26 12.90
N TRP A 19 1.40 -1.56 12.62
CA TRP A 19 0.18 -2.32 12.84
C TRP A 19 -0.25 -2.29 14.32
N ALA A 20 0.68 -2.48 15.27
CA ALA A 20 0.36 -2.39 16.70
C ALA A 20 -0.06 -0.97 17.12
N ALA A 21 0.68 0.05 16.70
CA ALA A 21 0.37 1.45 17.02
C ALA A 21 -1.02 1.86 16.50
N ARG A 22 -1.37 1.39 15.31
CA ARG A 22 -2.71 1.52 14.72
C ARG A 22 -3.79 0.91 15.60
N HIS A 23 -3.63 -0.36 15.98
CA HIS A 23 -4.66 -1.06 16.76
C HIS A 23 -4.76 -0.56 18.21
N LEU A 24 -3.71 0.08 18.74
CA LEU A 24 -3.68 0.68 20.07
C LEU A 24 -4.07 2.16 20.08
N GLY A 25 -4.37 2.77 18.93
CA GLY A 25 -4.73 4.20 18.83
C GLY A 25 -3.57 5.16 19.13
N LEU A 26 -2.32 4.71 18.94
CA LEU A 26 -1.09 5.44 19.26
C LEU A 26 -0.42 6.10 18.05
N LEU A 27 -1.04 6.06 16.87
CA LEU A 27 -0.47 6.60 15.63
C LEU A 27 -0.08 8.08 15.72
N ARG A 28 -0.80 8.88 16.51
CA ARG A 28 -0.49 10.31 16.74
C ARG A 28 0.91 10.56 17.34
N PHE A 29 1.51 9.53 17.95
CA PHE A 29 2.86 9.59 18.52
C PHE A 29 3.84 8.68 17.77
N TYR A 30 3.42 8.07 16.68
CA TYR A 30 4.24 7.18 15.89
C TYR A 30 5.13 8.00 14.96
N ASN A 31 6.45 7.86 15.11
CA ASN A 31 7.42 8.48 14.22
C ASN A 31 8.01 7.40 13.29
N PRO A 32 7.61 7.35 12.01
CA PRO A 32 8.12 6.34 11.07
C PRO A 32 9.61 6.55 10.81
N THR A 33 10.33 5.43 10.64
CA THR A 33 11.77 5.41 10.29
C THR A 33 12.00 4.82 8.89
N PHE A 34 10.99 4.93 8.04
CA PHE A 34 10.92 4.33 6.71
C PHE A 34 10.01 5.20 5.83
N ASP A 35 10.15 5.07 4.52
CA ASP A 35 9.52 5.96 3.55
C ASP A 35 8.34 5.31 2.83
N ALA A 36 8.23 3.98 2.84
CA ALA A 36 7.12 3.28 2.19
C ALA A 36 6.77 1.97 2.90
N LEU A 37 5.48 1.64 2.94
CA LEU A 37 5.00 0.32 3.36
C LEU A 37 4.91 -0.58 2.14
N GLN A 38 5.81 -1.56 2.05
CA GLN A 38 5.70 -2.63 1.05
C GLN A 38 5.26 -3.92 1.73
N VAL A 39 3.99 -4.28 1.61
CA VAL A 39 3.36 -5.32 2.42
C VAL A 39 2.57 -6.31 1.58
N PRO A 40 2.43 -7.56 2.03
CA PRO A 40 1.44 -8.46 1.47
C PRO A 40 0.04 -8.07 1.91
N GLU A 41 -0.97 -8.34 1.08
CA GLU A 41 -2.35 -8.10 1.49
C GLU A 41 -2.73 -8.96 2.72
N ILE A 42 -2.30 -10.22 2.69
CA ILE A 42 -2.53 -11.22 3.74
C ILE A 42 -1.19 -11.83 4.14
N TRP A 43 -0.93 -11.91 5.43
CA TRP A 43 0.26 -12.55 6.00
C TRP A 43 -0.14 -13.58 7.04
N ASN A 44 0.22 -14.86 6.85
CA ASN A 44 -0.13 -15.96 7.75
C ASN A 44 -1.62 -15.99 8.14
N GLY A 45 -2.52 -15.73 7.19
CA GLY A 45 -3.97 -15.70 7.39
C GLY A 45 -4.51 -14.39 7.99
N LEU A 46 -3.65 -13.47 8.43
CA LEU A 46 -4.04 -12.15 8.91
C LEU A 46 -4.11 -11.17 7.75
N ARG A 47 -5.22 -10.43 7.63
CA ARG A 47 -5.33 -9.30 6.69
C ARG A 47 -4.50 -8.12 7.19
N VAL A 48 -3.48 -7.76 6.43
CA VAL A 48 -2.60 -6.63 6.75
C VAL A 48 -3.18 -5.34 6.16
N VAL A 49 -3.52 -5.37 4.87
CA VAL A 49 -4.02 -4.20 4.15
C VAL A 49 -5.55 -4.13 4.24
N THR A 50 -6.04 -2.96 4.65
CA THR A 50 -7.47 -2.60 4.75
C THR A 50 -7.63 -1.14 4.33
N PRO A 51 -8.85 -0.66 4.02
CA PRO A 51 -9.06 0.76 3.69
C PRO A 51 -8.54 1.69 4.78
N ASP A 52 -8.81 1.36 6.05
CA ASP A 52 -8.36 2.19 7.16
C ASP A 52 -6.83 2.09 7.36
N PHE A 53 -6.18 0.96 7.04
CA PHE A 53 -4.72 0.86 7.04
C PHE A 53 -4.08 1.82 6.04
N VAL A 54 -4.66 1.92 4.84
CA VAL A 54 -4.19 2.85 3.82
C VAL A 54 -4.39 4.30 4.28
N ARG A 55 -5.58 4.64 4.80
CA ARG A 55 -5.84 5.97 5.36
C ARG A 55 -4.85 6.34 6.45
N ASP A 56 -4.64 5.45 7.42
CA ASP A 56 -3.75 5.71 8.56
C ASP A 56 -2.27 5.87 8.13
N ALA A 57 -1.86 5.19 7.05
CA ALA A 57 -0.53 5.37 6.46
C ALA A 57 -0.42 6.73 5.76
N HIS A 58 -1.45 7.11 4.99
CA HIS A 58 -1.54 8.40 4.31
C HIS A 58 -1.59 9.58 5.29
N ASP A 59 -2.24 9.43 6.45
CA ASP A 59 -2.25 10.45 7.52
C ASP A 59 -0.83 10.72 8.06
N LEU A 60 0.10 9.77 7.89
CA LEU A 60 1.52 9.91 8.21
C LEU A 60 2.40 10.22 6.98
N ASN A 61 1.79 10.50 5.82
CA ASN A 61 2.45 10.70 4.52
C ASN A 61 3.28 9.51 4.05
N ILE A 62 2.84 8.28 4.37
CA ILE A 62 3.54 7.05 3.99
C ILE A 62 2.79 6.37 2.84
N PRO A 63 3.38 6.23 1.64
CA PRO A 63 2.79 5.44 0.56
C PRO A 63 2.73 3.94 0.88
N VAL A 64 1.70 3.29 0.35
CA VAL A 64 1.41 1.85 0.53
C VAL A 64 1.51 1.13 -0.81
N HIS A 65 2.46 0.19 -0.90
CA HIS A 65 2.61 -0.71 -2.03
C HIS A 65 2.28 -2.15 -1.61
N VAL A 66 1.50 -2.86 -2.43
CA VAL A 66 1.04 -4.23 -2.11
C VAL A 66 1.64 -5.24 -3.09
N TRP A 67 2.14 -6.36 -2.56
CA TRP A 67 2.75 -7.45 -3.33
C TRP A 67 2.30 -8.84 -2.82
N VAL A 68 2.29 -9.91 -3.60
CA VAL A 68 2.06 -9.95 -5.05
C VAL A 68 0.55 -10.04 -5.27
N VAL A 69 0.00 -9.28 -6.21
CA VAL A 69 -1.45 -9.24 -6.48
C VAL A 69 -1.71 -9.54 -7.95
N ASP A 70 -2.22 -10.73 -8.25
CA ASP A 70 -2.36 -11.22 -9.62
C ASP A 70 -3.80 -11.25 -10.15
N GLU A 71 -4.78 -11.14 -9.26
CA GLU A 71 -6.19 -11.26 -9.60
C GLU A 71 -6.82 -9.90 -9.89
N GLU A 72 -7.51 -9.77 -11.03
CA GLU A 72 -8.15 -8.51 -11.48
C GLU A 72 -9.05 -7.90 -10.39
N LYS A 73 -9.83 -8.74 -9.71
CA LYS A 73 -10.75 -8.32 -8.64
C LYS A 73 -10.00 -7.67 -7.47
N ASP A 74 -8.86 -8.24 -7.09
CA ASP A 74 -8.09 -7.77 -5.95
C ASP A 74 -7.31 -6.50 -6.31
N ILE A 75 -6.75 -6.43 -7.52
CA ILE A 75 -6.14 -5.20 -8.06
C ILE A 75 -7.15 -4.04 -8.00
N ARG A 76 -8.36 -4.22 -8.56
CA ARG A 76 -9.40 -3.18 -8.57
C ARG A 76 -9.80 -2.75 -7.16
N ARG A 77 -9.92 -3.71 -6.24
CA ARG A 77 -10.29 -3.44 -4.85
C ARG A 77 -9.19 -2.69 -4.10
N LEU A 78 -7.93 -3.07 -4.27
CA LEU A 78 -6.81 -2.38 -3.61
C LEU A 78 -6.64 -0.96 -4.18
N LEU A 79 -6.76 -0.79 -5.50
CA LEU A 79 -6.79 0.54 -6.11
C LEU A 79 -7.94 1.40 -5.60
N SER A 80 -9.13 0.82 -5.37
CA SER A 80 -10.26 1.57 -4.81
C SER A 80 -10.07 1.95 -3.33
N TRP A 81 -9.21 1.24 -2.60
CA TRP A 81 -8.78 1.62 -1.26
C TRP A 81 -7.69 2.69 -1.25
N GLY A 82 -7.13 3.03 -2.41
CA GLY A 82 -6.15 4.09 -2.55
C GLY A 82 -4.70 3.65 -2.38
N VAL A 83 -4.36 2.36 -2.54
CA VAL A 83 -2.94 1.96 -2.52
C VAL A 83 -2.15 2.67 -3.62
N ASP A 84 -0.91 3.02 -3.33
CA ASP A 84 -0.04 3.83 -4.20
C ASP A 84 0.71 2.97 -5.23
N GLY A 85 0.82 1.66 -4.96
CA GLY A 85 1.52 0.74 -5.86
C GLY A 85 1.02 -0.70 -5.72
N ILE A 86 1.02 -1.41 -6.85
CA ILE A 86 0.75 -2.85 -6.92
C ILE A 86 1.93 -3.51 -7.62
N GLN A 87 2.46 -4.56 -7.00
CA GLN A 87 3.41 -5.47 -7.62
C GLN A 87 2.67 -6.76 -7.98
N SER A 88 2.81 -7.21 -9.21
CA SER A 88 2.09 -8.33 -9.79
C SER A 88 3.01 -9.11 -10.71
N ASP A 89 2.87 -10.44 -10.71
CA ASP A 89 3.47 -11.32 -11.71
C ASP A 89 2.62 -11.35 -12.99
N ARG A 90 1.40 -10.82 -12.95
CA ARG A 90 0.43 -10.70 -14.05
C ARG A 90 0.26 -9.27 -14.56
N LEU A 91 1.34 -8.73 -15.13
CA LEU A 91 1.36 -7.39 -15.71
C LEU A 91 0.34 -7.18 -16.83
N ASP A 92 -0.05 -8.24 -17.55
CA ASP A 92 -1.11 -8.22 -18.56
C ASP A 92 -2.48 -7.85 -17.96
N ILE A 93 -2.78 -8.40 -16.78
CA ILE A 93 -4.01 -8.09 -16.04
C ILE A 93 -3.91 -6.70 -15.42
N LEU A 94 -2.80 -6.40 -14.74
CA LEU A 94 -2.59 -5.11 -14.08
C LEU A 94 -2.71 -3.95 -15.06
N TYR A 95 -2.07 -4.05 -16.23
CA TYR A 95 -2.12 -3.02 -17.28
C TYR A 95 -3.56 -2.74 -17.74
N LYS A 96 -4.32 -3.80 -18.07
CA LYS A 96 -5.72 -3.67 -18.48
C LYS A 96 -6.57 -2.97 -17.41
N VAL A 97 -6.39 -3.32 -16.14
CA VAL A 97 -7.12 -2.68 -15.05
C VAL A 97 -6.78 -1.20 -14.91
N LEU A 98 -5.48 -0.85 -15.01
CA LEU A 98 -5.04 0.54 -14.93
C LEU A 98 -5.58 1.39 -16.08
N GLU A 99 -5.60 0.85 -17.30
CA GLU A 99 -6.20 1.52 -18.47
C GLU A 99 -7.70 1.79 -18.26
N ASP A 100 -8.45 0.79 -17.80
CA ASP A 100 -9.88 0.93 -17.50
C ASP A 100 -10.16 1.98 -16.41
N VAL A 101 -9.37 1.97 -15.33
CA VAL A 101 -9.52 2.90 -14.21
C VAL A 101 -9.16 4.32 -14.63
N HIS A 102 -8.09 4.48 -15.41
CA HIS A 102 -7.67 5.77 -15.96
C HIS A 102 -8.79 6.35 -16.83
N SER A 103 -9.23 5.62 -17.86
CA SER A 103 -10.29 6.06 -18.78
C SER A 103 -11.56 6.54 -18.04
N LYS A 104 -11.99 5.79 -17.01
CA LYS A 104 -13.15 6.18 -16.18
C LYS A 104 -12.94 7.47 -15.39
N ARG A 105 -11.74 7.71 -14.85
CA ARG A 105 -11.42 8.95 -14.11
C ARG A 105 -11.49 10.18 -15.03
N PHE A 106 -10.98 10.08 -16.26
CA PHE A 106 -10.99 11.21 -17.20
C PHE A 106 -12.38 11.48 -17.78
N SER A 107 -13.21 10.44 -17.96
CA SER A 107 -14.61 10.62 -18.40
C SER A 107 -15.52 11.31 -17.37
N HIS A 108 -15.21 11.26 -16.08
CA HIS A 108 -16.00 11.92 -15.01
C HIS A 108 -15.52 13.34 -14.69
N ALA A 109 -14.43 13.79 -15.31
CA ALA A 109 -13.84 15.12 -15.12
C ALA A 109 -14.22 16.12 -16.23
N MET A 110 -15.08 15.72 -17.19
CA MET A 110 -15.60 16.54 -18.28
C MET A 110 -17.08 16.87 -18.10
#